data_AF-T1AYX6-F1
#
_entry.id   AF-T1AYX6-F1
#
_cell.length_a   1.000
_cell.length_b   1.000
_cell.length_c   1.000
_cell.angle_alpha   90.00
_cell.angle_beta   90.00
_cell.angle_gamma   90.00
#
_symmetry.space_group_name_H-M   'P 1'
#
loop_
_entity.id
_entity.type
_entity.pdbx_description
1 polymer ?
#
loop_
_entity_poly.entity_id
_entity_poly.type
_entity_poly.pdbx_seq_one_letter_code
_entity_poly.pdbx_strand_id
1 'polypeptide(L)'
;WLHGVRALSDDPVELLINSTWKATLSVTGADGLPPTVSAGNVLLPALTLKLSLRLPPTCDPRRAARAIKDLLERDPPYGAQVRFEPGTPTAGWNAPSFAPWLANSIDSASRRIYGRGAVHVGCGGSIPFMAMLGERFPRTQFFITGVLGPHANAHGPK
;
A
#
# COMPACT_ATOMS: atom_id res chain seq x y z
N TRP A 1 -17.17 7.08 -9.77
CA TRP A 1 -17.67 6.51 -8.50
C TRP A 1 -19.13 6.16 -8.65
N LEU A 2 -19.61 5.12 -7.97
CA LEU A 2 -21.04 4.84 -7.92
C LEU A 2 -21.78 6.02 -7.28
N HIS A 3 -23.04 6.22 -7.66
CA HIS A 3 -23.86 7.30 -7.12
C HIS A 3 -23.92 7.25 -5.58
N GLY A 4 -23.66 8.37 -4.91
CA GLY A 4 -23.67 8.48 -3.44
C GLY A 4 -22.36 8.06 -2.75
N VAL A 5 -21.41 7.44 -3.47
CA VAL A 5 -20.09 7.12 -2.91
C VAL A 5 -19.22 8.37 -2.86
N ARG A 6 -18.62 8.63 -1.69
CA ARG A 6 -17.74 9.76 -1.42
C ARG A 6 -16.34 9.27 -1.06
N ALA A 7 -15.37 10.16 -1.16
CA ALA A 7 -14.04 9.92 -0.60
C ALA A 7 -14.13 9.77 0.93
N LEU A 8 -13.12 9.12 1.52
CA LEU A 8 -13.01 8.95 2.97
C LEU A 8 -12.85 10.28 3.73
N SER A 9 -12.43 11.33 3.03
CA SER A 9 -12.24 12.68 3.56
C SER A 9 -12.40 13.69 2.42
N ASP A 10 -12.87 14.89 2.73
CA ASP A 10 -12.86 16.04 1.83
C ASP A 10 -11.54 16.84 1.92
N ASP A 11 -10.65 16.49 2.85
CA ASP A 11 -9.31 17.09 2.98
C ASP A 11 -8.28 16.34 2.11
N PRO A 12 -7.70 17.00 1.09
CA PRO A 12 -6.68 16.40 0.24
C PRO A 12 -5.43 15.95 0.99
N VAL A 13 -5.06 16.61 2.09
CA VAL A 13 -3.87 16.25 2.88
C VAL A 13 -4.08 14.91 3.56
N GLU A 14 -5.23 14.70 4.20
CA GLU A 14 -5.60 13.40 4.76
C GLU A 14 -5.65 12.30 3.70
N LEU A 15 -6.16 12.59 2.49
CA LEU A 15 -6.15 11.60 1.40
C LEU A 15 -4.73 11.22 0.95
N LEU A 16 -3.81 12.18 0.88
CA LEU A 16 -2.41 11.92 0.57
C LEU A 16 -1.74 11.08 1.68
N ILE A 17 -1.97 11.43 2.95
CA ILE A 17 -1.45 10.67 4.09
C ILE A 17 -2.00 9.24 4.09
N ASN A 18 -3.31 9.08 3.90
CA ASN A 18 -3.97 7.77 3.85
C ASN A 18 -3.41 6.87 2.75
N SER A 19 -3.04 7.45 1.61
CA SER A 19 -2.52 6.71 0.46
C SER A 19 -1.01 6.45 0.49
N THR A 20 -0.25 7.09 1.39
CA THR A 20 1.24 7.03 1.35
C THR A 20 1.92 6.78 2.69
N TRP A 21 1.32 7.21 3.81
CA TRP A 21 1.95 7.22 5.14
C TRP A 21 1.16 6.49 6.22
N LYS A 22 -0.11 6.12 5.99
CA LYS A 22 -0.90 5.27 6.89
C LYS A 22 -1.00 3.84 6.36
N ALA A 23 -1.17 2.90 7.28
CA ALA A 23 -1.44 1.52 6.92
C ALA A 23 -2.84 1.39 6.30
N THR A 24 -2.99 0.55 5.28
CA THR A 24 -4.30 0.22 4.69
C THR A 24 -4.44 -1.29 4.51
N LEU A 25 -5.61 -1.81 4.85
CA LEU A 25 -5.94 -3.22 4.74
C LEU A 25 -6.95 -3.42 3.61
N SER A 26 -6.75 -4.47 2.81
CA SER A 26 -7.73 -4.90 1.82
C SER A 26 -7.86 -6.42 1.84
N VAL A 27 -9.10 -6.90 1.74
CA VAL A 27 -9.37 -8.30 1.42
C VAL A 27 -9.25 -8.45 -0.09
N THR A 28 -8.34 -9.32 -0.52
CA THR A 28 -7.99 -9.54 -1.93
C THR A 28 -8.38 -10.92 -2.46
N GLY A 29 -8.95 -11.74 -1.59
CA GLY A 29 -9.44 -13.07 -1.92
C GLY A 29 -10.12 -13.70 -0.71
N ALA A 30 -10.96 -14.69 -0.97
CA ALA A 30 -11.64 -15.47 0.06
C ALA A 30 -11.90 -16.90 -0.46
N ASP A 31 -11.67 -17.89 0.40
CA ASP A 31 -12.04 -19.29 0.16
C ASP A 31 -13.05 -19.75 1.21
N GLY A 32 -13.91 -20.71 0.84
CA GLY A 32 -14.97 -21.25 1.70
C GLY A 32 -16.33 -20.58 1.56
N LEU A 33 -16.42 -19.48 0.78
CA LEU A 33 -17.70 -18.87 0.39
C LEU A 33 -18.21 -19.49 -0.92
N PRO A 34 -19.39 -20.13 -0.95
CA PRO A 34 -19.99 -20.55 -2.21
C PRO A 34 -20.42 -19.33 -3.04
N PRO A 35 -20.41 -19.42 -4.38
CA PRO A 35 -21.04 -18.43 -5.24
C PRO A 35 -22.50 -18.20 -4.84
N THR A 36 -22.98 -16.96 -4.93
CA THR A 36 -24.33 -16.59 -4.49
C THR A 36 -25.44 -17.40 -5.16
N VAL A 37 -25.22 -17.81 -6.41
CA VAL A 37 -26.16 -18.64 -7.19
C VAL A 37 -26.27 -20.08 -6.71
N SER A 38 -25.27 -20.59 -5.98
CA SER A 38 -25.23 -21.97 -5.47
C SER A 38 -25.22 -22.06 -3.94
N ALA A 39 -25.19 -20.92 -3.25
CA ALA A 39 -25.24 -20.86 -1.80
C ALA A 39 -26.60 -21.36 -1.27
N GLY A 40 -26.56 -22.23 -0.25
CA GLY A 40 -27.74 -22.70 0.48
C GLY A 40 -27.79 -22.19 1.92
N ASN A 41 -28.79 -22.64 2.69
CA ASN A 41 -28.97 -22.27 4.10
C ASN A 41 -28.17 -23.18 5.03
N VAL A 42 -26.84 -23.21 4.87
CA VAL A 42 -25.93 -24.07 5.65
C VAL A 42 -24.94 -23.26 6.47
N LEU A 43 -24.51 -23.81 7.61
CA LEU A 43 -23.37 -23.27 8.37
C LEU A 43 -22.07 -23.63 7.66
N LEU A 44 -21.22 -22.64 7.43
CA LEU A 44 -19.91 -22.85 6.82
C LEU A 44 -18.95 -23.46 7.85
N PRO A 45 -18.19 -24.52 7.49
CA PRO A 45 -17.25 -25.14 8.41
C PRO A 45 -15.97 -24.30 8.62
N ALA A 46 -15.57 -23.51 7.63
CA ALA A 46 -14.37 -22.66 7.68
C ALA A 46 -14.46 -21.51 6.65
N LEU A 47 -13.70 -20.45 6.89
CA LEU A 47 -13.54 -19.31 5.99
C LEU A 47 -12.05 -18.91 5.97
N THR A 48 -11.49 -18.69 4.77
CA THR A 48 -10.13 -18.16 4.62
C THR A 48 -10.20 -16.82 3.90
N LEU A 49 -9.46 -15.82 4.37
CA LEU A 49 -9.36 -14.50 3.74
C LEU A 49 -7.91 -14.19 3.38
N LYS A 50 -7.67 -13.72 2.16
CA LYS A 50 -6.37 -13.21 1.73
C LYS A 50 -6.28 -11.71 2.00
N LEU A 51 -5.50 -11.36 3.02
CA LEU A 51 -5.31 -9.99 3.45
C LEU A 51 -4.07 -9.37 2.79
N SER A 52 -4.25 -8.20 2.18
CA SER A 52 -3.18 -7.34 1.67
C SER A 52 -3.08 -6.11 2.57
N LEU A 53 -1.95 -5.95 3.25
CA LEU A 53 -1.69 -4.81 4.12
C LEU A 53 -0.59 -3.94 3.53
N ARG A 54 -0.90 -2.68 3.23
CA ARG A 54 0.11 -1.65 2.98
C ARG A 54 0.59 -1.10 4.32
N LEU A 55 1.89 -0.91 4.43
CA LEU A 55 2.55 -0.37 5.61
C LEU A 55 3.12 1.02 5.31
N PRO A 56 3.18 1.91 6.31
CA PRO A 56 3.96 3.13 6.21
C PRO A 56 5.41 2.83 5.81
N PRO A 57 6.09 3.73 5.08
CA PRO A 57 7.43 3.47 4.56
C PRO A 57 8.50 3.25 5.64
N THR A 58 8.24 3.68 6.87
CA THR A 58 9.14 3.54 8.03
C THR A 58 8.78 2.38 8.95
N CYS A 59 7.73 1.61 8.64
CA CYS A 59 7.27 0.51 9.47
C CYS A 59 8.10 -0.76 9.21
N ASP A 60 8.53 -1.43 10.29
CA ASP A 60 9.16 -2.75 10.20
C ASP A 60 8.11 -3.82 9.82
N PRO A 61 8.24 -4.46 8.64
CA PRO A 61 7.23 -5.40 8.15
C PRO A 61 7.19 -6.70 8.96
N ARG A 62 8.29 -7.11 9.62
CA ARG A 62 8.31 -8.30 10.48
C ARG A 62 7.59 -8.03 11.80
N ARG A 63 7.78 -6.84 12.37
CA ARG A 63 7.03 -6.41 13.57
C ARG A 63 5.54 -6.29 13.28
N ALA A 64 5.18 -5.70 12.14
CA ALA A 64 3.78 -5.62 11.72
C ALA A 64 3.15 -7.02 11.54
N ALA A 65 3.82 -7.93 10.83
CA ALA A 65 3.33 -9.30 10.63
C ALA A 65 3.11 -10.04 11.96
N ARG A 66 4.04 -9.91 12.91
CA ARG A 66 3.91 -10.49 14.25
C ARG A 66 2.73 -9.88 15.02
N ALA A 67 2.61 -8.55 15.03
CA ALA A 67 1.52 -7.87 15.73
C ALA A 67 0.14 -8.28 15.18
N ILE A 68 0.01 -8.47 13.87
CA ILE A 68 -1.24 -8.94 13.26
C ILE A 68 -1.52 -10.39 13.63
N LYS A 69 -0.51 -11.26 13.58
CA LYS A 69 -0.65 -12.65 13.99
C LYS A 69 -1.15 -12.75 15.43
N ASP A 70 -0.44 -12.08 16.34
CA ASP A 70 -0.77 -12.06 17.76
C ASP A 70 -2.17 -11.48 17.98
N LEU A 71 -2.56 -10.43 17.24
CA LEU A 71 -3.89 -9.84 17.35
C LEU A 71 -5.00 -10.78 16.88
N LEU A 72 -4.82 -11.46 15.75
CA LEU A 72 -5.85 -12.29 15.14
C LEU A 72 -6.01 -13.64 15.83
N GLU A 73 -4.93 -14.20 16.38
CA GLU A 73 -4.95 -15.52 17.02
C GLU A 73 -5.18 -15.47 18.54
N ARG A 74 -5.16 -14.27 19.14
CA ARG A 74 -5.41 -14.10 20.58
C ARG A 74 -6.89 -14.20 20.91
N ASP A 75 -7.19 -15.07 21.88
CA ASP A 75 -8.51 -15.26 22.48
C ASP A 75 -9.65 -15.37 21.46
N PRO A 76 -9.59 -16.36 20.54
CA PRO A 76 -10.58 -16.50 19.50
C PRO A 76 -11.97 -16.74 20.13
N PRO A 77 -13.00 -16.00 19.68
CA PRO A 77 -14.31 -16.05 20.29
C PRO A 77 -14.91 -17.46 20.13
N TYR A 78 -15.66 -17.90 21.15
CA TYR A 78 -16.41 -19.16 21.14
C TYR A 78 -15.57 -20.43 20.90
N GLY A 79 -14.26 -20.37 21.15
CA GLY A 79 -13.35 -21.51 20.93
C GLY A 79 -13.08 -21.80 19.45
N ALA A 80 -13.29 -20.82 18.57
CA ALA A 80 -12.94 -20.95 17.15
C ALA A 80 -11.44 -21.21 16.97
N GLN A 81 -11.10 -21.96 15.92
CA GLN A 81 -9.70 -22.16 15.52
C GLN A 81 -9.32 -21.07 14.51
N VAL A 82 -8.47 -20.14 14.94
CA VAL A 82 -7.98 -19.06 14.08
C VAL A 82 -6.49 -19.26 13.81
N ARG A 83 -6.11 -19.15 12.54
CA ARG A 83 -4.72 -19.22 12.10
C ARG A 83 -4.44 -18.09 11.10
N PHE A 84 -3.33 -17.40 11.30
CA PHE A 84 -2.79 -16.38 10.41
C PHE A 84 -1.39 -16.79 9.94
N GLU A 85 -1.27 -16.89 8.62
CA GLU A 85 -0.02 -17.19 7.92
C GLU A 85 0.46 -15.93 7.18
N PRO A 86 1.49 -15.23 7.68
CA PRO A 86 2.02 -14.07 6.98
C PRO A 86 2.74 -14.50 5.70
N GLY A 87 2.45 -13.82 4.59
CA GLY A 87 3.30 -13.89 3.39
C GLY A 87 4.68 -13.24 3.63
N THR A 88 5.52 -13.19 2.60
CA THR A 88 6.85 -12.56 2.68
C THR A 88 6.73 -11.08 3.04
N PRO A 89 7.18 -10.65 4.23
CA PRO A 89 7.10 -9.26 4.63
C PRO A 89 8.08 -8.42 3.79
N THR A 90 7.60 -7.31 3.22
CA THR A 90 8.42 -6.40 2.41
C THR A 90 8.43 -5.02 3.03
N ALA A 91 9.62 -4.43 3.15
CA ALA A 91 9.77 -3.09 3.70
C ALA A 91 9.30 -2.04 2.70
N GLY A 92 8.75 -0.94 3.21
CA GLY A 92 8.60 0.27 2.43
C GLY A 92 9.93 0.98 2.22
N TRP A 93 9.88 2.14 1.56
CA TRP A 93 11.07 2.97 1.33
C TRP A 93 10.71 4.44 1.48
N ASN A 94 11.54 5.17 2.22
CA ASN A 94 11.46 6.62 2.34
C ASN A 94 12.69 7.24 1.69
N ALA A 95 12.48 8.21 0.80
CA ALA A 95 13.57 8.86 0.10
C ALA A 95 14.45 9.67 1.07
N PRO A 96 15.78 9.66 0.92
CA PRO A 96 16.63 10.63 1.60
C PRO A 96 16.33 12.04 1.07
N SER A 97 16.66 13.06 1.85
CA SER A 97 16.59 14.45 1.38
C SER A 97 17.42 14.62 0.10
N PHE A 98 16.88 15.37 -0.85
CA PHE A 98 17.60 15.65 -2.10
C PHE A 98 18.81 16.54 -1.83
N ALA A 99 19.91 16.19 -2.49
CA ALA A 99 21.03 17.09 -2.67
C ALA A 99 20.56 18.31 -3.49
N PRO A 100 21.06 19.52 -3.18
CA PRO A 100 20.62 20.74 -3.85
C PRO A 100 20.71 20.69 -5.38
N TRP A 101 21.76 20.06 -5.91
CA TRP A 101 21.94 19.91 -7.37
C TRP A 101 20.78 19.11 -8.01
N LEU A 102 20.35 18.02 -7.36
CA LEU A 102 19.30 17.16 -7.90
C LEU A 102 17.93 17.86 -7.83
N ALA A 103 17.63 18.50 -6.71
CA ALA A 103 16.40 19.28 -6.54
C ALA A 103 16.28 20.37 -7.61
N ASN A 104 17.37 21.12 -7.84
CA ASN A 104 17.41 22.17 -8.86
C ASN A 104 17.27 21.60 -10.28
N SER A 105 17.91 20.47 -10.58
CA SER A 105 17.78 19.81 -11.89
C SER A 105 16.34 19.36 -12.16
N ILE A 106 15.67 18.76 -11.17
CA ILE A 106 14.28 18.29 -11.30
C ILE A 106 13.33 19.48 -11.52
N ASP A 107 13.43 20.54 -10.71
CA ASP A 107 12.54 21.70 -10.84
C ASP A 107 12.77 22.46 -12.16
N SER A 108 14.03 22.65 -12.56
CA SER A 108 14.38 23.28 -13.83
C SER A 108 13.82 22.50 -15.03
N ALA A 109 13.99 21.17 -15.04
CA ALA A 109 13.46 20.31 -16.09
C ALA A 109 11.93 20.39 -16.14
N SER A 110 11.26 20.34 -14.98
CA SER A 110 9.79 20.43 -14.92
C SER A 110 9.29 21.76 -15.47
N ARG A 111 9.91 22.89 -15.09
CA ARG A 111 9.51 24.21 -15.59
C ARG A 111 9.73 24.34 -17.10
N ARG A 112 10.85 23.82 -17.61
CA ARG A 112 11.17 23.89 -19.04
C ARG A 112 10.20 23.07 -19.90
N ILE A 113 9.81 21.88 -19.44
CA ILE A 113 9.01 20.94 -20.24
C ILE A 113 7.50 21.15 -20.02
N TYR A 114 7.08 21.42 -18.79
CA TYR A 114 5.67 21.48 -18.40
C TYR A 114 5.20 22.87 -17.98
N GLY A 115 6.09 23.89 -17.93
CA GLY A 115 5.75 25.24 -17.52
C GLY A 115 5.44 25.39 -16.02
N ARG A 116 5.64 24.35 -15.21
CA ARG A 116 5.32 24.31 -13.78
C ARG A 116 6.46 23.70 -12.97
N GLY A 117 6.58 24.11 -11.71
CA GLY A 117 7.54 23.52 -10.78
C GLY A 117 7.25 22.06 -10.51
N ALA A 118 8.29 21.30 -10.13
CA ALA A 118 8.13 19.90 -9.80
C ALA A 118 7.34 19.73 -8.49
N VAL A 119 6.57 18.64 -8.39
CA VAL A 119 5.88 18.25 -7.16
C VAL A 119 6.46 16.93 -6.67
N HIS A 120 6.70 16.83 -5.37
CA HIS A 120 7.19 15.62 -4.73
C HIS A 120 6.04 14.97 -3.95
N VAL A 121 5.68 13.75 -4.34
CA VAL A 121 4.57 13.00 -3.74
C VAL A 121 5.02 11.59 -3.38
N GLY A 122 4.41 11.02 -2.35
CA GLY A 122 4.57 9.59 -2.06
C GLY A 122 3.86 8.71 -3.09
N CYS A 123 4.21 7.43 -3.11
CA CYS A 123 3.53 6.41 -3.91
C CYS A 123 2.97 5.33 -2.98
N GLY A 124 1.67 5.05 -3.07
CA GLY A 124 1.02 4.02 -2.25
C GLY A 124 1.30 2.57 -2.67
N GLY A 125 1.99 2.40 -3.80
CA GLY A 125 2.50 1.10 -4.25
C GLY A 125 3.72 0.65 -3.45
N SER A 126 4.27 -0.52 -3.81
CA SER A 126 5.52 -1.00 -3.25
C SER A 126 6.45 -1.44 -4.37
N ILE A 127 7.71 -0.98 -4.30
CA ILE A 127 8.80 -1.38 -5.20
C ILE A 127 9.92 -1.88 -4.28
N PRO A 128 9.91 -3.17 -3.88
CA PRO A 128 10.83 -3.70 -2.85
C PRO A 128 12.31 -3.45 -3.15
N PHE A 129 12.67 -3.37 -4.43
CA PHE A 129 14.02 -3.07 -4.86
C PHE A 129 14.54 -1.71 -4.34
N MET A 130 13.68 -0.72 -4.10
CA MET A 130 14.11 0.59 -3.61
C MET A 130 14.59 0.54 -2.16
N ALA A 131 13.95 -0.27 -1.31
CA ALA A 131 14.43 -0.52 0.05
C ALA A 131 15.84 -1.12 0.04
N MET A 132 16.06 -2.13 -0.81
CA MET A 132 17.37 -2.77 -0.98
C MET A 132 18.45 -1.79 -1.48
N LEU A 133 18.13 -0.93 -2.45
CA LEU A 133 19.07 0.08 -2.95
C LEU A 133 19.40 1.13 -1.89
N GLY A 134 18.40 1.58 -1.12
CA GLY A 134 18.61 2.55 -0.04
C GLY A 134 19.55 2.03 1.05
N GLU A 135 19.40 0.75 1.43
CA GLU A 135 20.30 0.10 2.40
C GLU A 135 21.70 -0.10 1.82
N ARG A 136 21.81 -0.56 0.57
CA ARG A 136 23.10 -0.87 -0.06
C ARG A 136 23.90 0.39 -0.41
N PHE A 137 23.23 1.47 -0.77
CA PHE A 137 23.83 2.71 -1.25
C PHE A 137 23.27 3.93 -0.52
N PRO A 138 23.58 4.12 0.78
CA PRO A 138 22.95 5.13 1.63
C PRO A 138 23.29 6.58 1.21
N ARG A 139 24.32 6.79 0.40
CA ARG A 139 24.72 8.11 -0.12
C ARG A 139 24.18 8.40 -1.52
N THR A 140 23.54 7.43 -2.16
CA THR A 140 22.97 7.60 -3.50
C THR A 140 21.73 8.48 -3.43
N GLN A 141 21.62 9.36 -4.41
CA GLN A 141 20.43 10.18 -4.62
C GLN A 141 19.48 9.45 -5.57
N PHE A 142 18.17 9.56 -5.31
CA PHE A 142 17.15 8.82 -6.06
C PHE A 142 16.17 9.80 -6.69
N PHE A 143 15.94 9.66 -8.00
CA PHE A 143 14.83 10.31 -8.69
C PHE A 143 13.91 9.22 -9.26
N ILE A 144 12.93 8.82 -8.46
CA ILE A 144 11.92 7.84 -8.86
C ILE A 144 10.73 8.61 -9.43
N THR A 145 10.41 8.34 -10.69
CA THR A 145 9.32 8.99 -11.41
C THR A 145 8.65 8.01 -12.37
N GLY A 146 7.53 8.41 -12.97
CA GLY A 146 6.77 7.57 -13.90
C GLY A 146 5.60 8.30 -14.53
N VAL A 147 4.80 7.56 -15.31
CA VAL A 147 3.69 8.10 -16.11
C VAL A 147 2.32 7.56 -15.69
N LEU A 148 2.22 6.97 -14.48
CA LEU A 148 0.98 6.39 -13.95
C LEU A 148 0.06 7.48 -13.37
N GLY A 149 -0.45 8.34 -14.24
CA GLY A 149 -1.46 9.35 -13.89
C GLY A 149 -2.87 8.76 -13.72
N PRO A 150 -3.87 9.63 -13.45
CA PRO A 150 -5.27 9.22 -13.42
C PRO A 150 -5.64 8.45 -14.69
N HIS A 151 -6.39 7.36 -14.52
CA HIS A 151 -6.85 6.47 -15.61
C HIS A 151 -5.76 5.63 -16.31
N ALA A 152 -4.50 5.62 -15.82
CA ALA A 152 -3.48 4.73 -16.36
C ALA A 152 -3.77 3.23 -16.11
N ASN A 153 -4.68 2.90 -15.18
CA ASN A 153 -5.19 1.56 -14.88
C ASN A 153 -4.12 0.48 -14.73
N ALA A 154 -2.98 0.80 -14.10
CA ALA A 154 -2.02 -0.21 -13.71
C ALA A 154 -2.73 -1.30 -12.87
N HIS A 155 -2.60 -2.56 -13.29
CA HIS A 155 -3.22 -3.74 -12.68
C HIS A 155 -4.76 -3.81 -12.83
N GLY A 156 -5.37 -2.91 -13.58
CA GLY A 156 -6.82 -2.91 -13.85
C GLY A 156 -7.15 -3.35 -15.28
N PRO A 157 -8.42 -3.70 -15.55
CA PRO A 157 -8.89 -3.82 -16.93
C PRO A 157 -8.80 -2.47 -17.65
N LYS A 158 -8.73 -2.52 -18.98
CA LYS A 158 -8.88 -1.33 -19.83
C LYS A 158 -10.34 -0.88 -19.85
#